data_AF-A0A3M1CKL9-F1
#
_entry.id   AF-A0A3M1CKL9-F1
#
_cell.length_a   1.000
_cell.length_b   1.000
_cell.length_c   1.000
_cell.angle_alpha   90.00
_cell.angle_beta   90.00
_cell.angle_gamma   90.00
#
_symmetry.space_group_name_H-M   'P 1'
#
loop_
_entity.id
_entity.type
_entity.pdbx_description
1 polymer ?
#
loop_
_entity_poly.entity_id
_entity_poly.type
_entity_poly.pdbx_seq_one_letter_code
_entity_poly.pdbx_strand_id
1 'polypeptide(L)'
;RFRDAPLRMPEERLEQDLERKAGYLLEAQSAYLRAIRQGDPEWAARAGWRIAGMYMKLREHMLRAPVPEDLSSEEKKVYLDMLRQRTAVLLRKALKMLEQTISFAERTGLEPEWLDTARKQLELVEKELMRLEEESSSTNPVDDSS
;
A
#
# COMPACT_ATOMS: atom_id res chain seq x y z
N ARG A 1 6.26 11.68 -11.82
CA ARG A 1 7.48 11.17 -11.11
C ARG A 1 7.20 9.86 -10.35
N PHE A 2 6.39 9.83 -9.28
CA PHE A 2 6.06 8.56 -8.59
C PHE A 2 5.21 7.57 -9.42
N ARG A 3 4.18 8.07 -10.12
CA ARG A 3 3.25 7.24 -10.90
C ARG A 3 3.90 6.64 -12.16
N ASP A 4 4.90 7.32 -12.71
CA ASP A 4 5.50 7.00 -14.00
C ASP A 4 6.82 6.23 -13.87
N ALA A 5 7.29 6.01 -12.63
CA ALA A 5 8.52 5.25 -12.38
C ALA A 5 8.29 3.76 -12.69
N PRO A 6 8.93 3.20 -13.73
CA PRO A 6 8.75 1.80 -14.11
C PRO A 6 9.50 0.87 -13.15
N LEU A 7 9.11 -0.39 -13.10
CA LEU A 7 9.83 -1.48 -12.42
C LEU A 7 10.33 -2.45 -13.50
N ARG A 8 11.65 -2.63 -13.63
CA ARG A 8 12.27 -3.33 -14.77
C ARG A 8 13.33 -4.32 -14.31
N MET A 9 13.44 -5.44 -15.03
CA MET A 9 14.53 -6.41 -14.91
C MET A 9 15.83 -5.90 -15.57
N PRO A 10 17.03 -6.43 -15.22
CA PRO A 10 17.32 -7.50 -14.25
C PRO A 10 17.14 -7.09 -12.78
N GLU A 11 17.35 -8.01 -11.83
CA GLU A 11 17.07 -7.82 -10.40
C GLU A 11 17.71 -6.55 -9.82
N GLU A 12 18.97 -6.24 -10.16
CA GLU A 12 19.65 -5.04 -9.67
C GLU A 12 18.96 -3.75 -10.15
N ARG A 13 18.39 -3.78 -11.37
CA ARG A 13 17.64 -2.65 -11.91
C ARG A 13 16.26 -2.53 -11.26
N LEU A 14 15.64 -3.66 -10.92
CA LEU A 14 14.36 -3.71 -10.25
C LEU A 14 14.48 -3.11 -8.84
N GLU A 15 15.55 -3.46 -8.11
CA GLU A 15 15.87 -2.91 -6.81
C GLU A 15 16.04 -1.39 -6.88
N GLN A 16 16.89 -0.88 -7.77
CA GLN A 16 17.09 0.57 -7.96
C GLN A 16 15.79 1.30 -8.33
N ASP A 17 14.97 0.70 -9.19
CA ASP A 17 13.68 1.27 -9.58
C ASP A 17 12.70 1.31 -8.40
N LEU A 18 12.69 0.28 -7.53
CA LEU A 18 11.89 0.22 -6.30
C LEU A 18 12.36 1.27 -5.28
N GLU A 19 13.67 1.37 -5.02
CA GLU A 19 14.25 2.36 -4.10
C GLU A 19 13.88 3.78 -4.52
N ARG A 20 14.09 4.11 -5.79
CA ARG A 20 13.76 5.42 -6.34
C ARG A 20 12.28 5.74 -6.20
N LYS A 21 11.41 4.75 -6.42
CA LYS A 21 9.96 4.90 -6.33
C LYS A 21 9.48 5.05 -4.89
N ALA A 22 10.09 4.33 -3.96
CA ALA A 22 9.89 4.52 -2.52
C ALA A 22 10.35 5.92 -2.08
N GLY A 23 11.50 6.38 -2.58
CA GLY A 23 12.00 7.74 -2.37
C GLY A 23 10.98 8.80 -2.79
N TYR A 24 10.43 8.70 -4.00
CA TYR A 24 9.38 9.64 -4.45
C TYR A 24 8.12 9.60 -3.59
N LEU A 25 7.74 8.43 -3.05
CA LEU A 25 6.61 8.33 -2.13
C LEU A 25 6.92 9.08 -0.82
N LEU A 26 8.12 8.89 -0.25
CA LEU A 26 8.53 9.53 1.00
C LEU A 26 8.64 11.05 0.86
N GLU A 27 9.15 11.53 -0.28
CA GLU A 27 9.18 12.96 -0.61
C GLU A 27 7.76 13.54 -0.69
N ALA A 28 6.86 12.87 -1.42
CA ALA A 28 5.48 13.30 -1.57
C ALA A 28 4.74 13.27 -0.22
N GLN A 29 4.92 12.23 0.58
CA GLN A 29 4.37 12.14 1.94
C GLN A 29 4.87 13.32 2.79
N SER A 30 6.17 13.63 2.74
CA SER A 30 6.73 14.76 3.49
C SER A 30 6.10 16.10 3.09
N ALA A 31 5.77 16.29 1.80
CA ALA A 31 5.05 17.46 1.33
C ALA A 31 3.59 17.50 1.83
N TYR A 32 2.87 16.39 1.80
CA TYR A 32 1.52 16.31 2.36
C TYR A 32 1.48 16.53 3.87
N LEU A 33 2.44 16.00 4.61
CA LEU A 33 2.58 16.26 6.05
C LEU A 33 2.90 17.73 6.36
N ARG A 34 3.56 18.47 5.45
CA ARG A 34 3.68 19.93 5.57
C ARG A 34 2.33 20.61 5.36
N ALA A 35 1.53 20.18 4.39
CA ALA A 35 0.20 20.73 4.15
C ALA A 35 -0.75 20.52 5.34
N ILE A 36 -0.74 19.33 5.94
CA ILE A 36 -1.51 19.03 7.17
C ILE A 36 -1.17 20.00 8.29
N ARG A 37 0.11 20.35 8.46
CA ARG A 37 0.57 21.29 9.49
C ARG A 37 0.14 22.73 9.29
N GLN A 38 -0.34 23.11 8.10
CA GLN A 38 -0.88 24.45 7.86
C GLN A 38 -2.25 24.67 8.51
N GLY A 39 -2.93 23.60 8.96
CA GLY A 39 -4.13 23.70 9.79
C GLY A 39 -5.44 23.87 9.02
N ASP A 40 -5.42 23.96 7.69
CA ASP A 40 -6.65 23.93 6.88
C ASP A 40 -7.26 22.51 6.93
N PRO A 41 -8.50 22.34 7.44
CA PRO A 41 -9.09 21.02 7.61
C PRO A 41 -9.30 20.26 6.29
N GLU A 42 -9.73 20.94 5.23
CA GLU A 42 -9.96 20.30 3.94
C GLU A 42 -8.64 19.80 3.35
N TRP A 43 -7.59 20.62 3.42
CA TRP A 43 -6.27 20.25 2.93
C TRP A 43 -5.67 19.12 3.74
N ALA A 44 -5.83 19.13 5.06
CA ALA A 44 -5.36 18.07 5.93
C ALA A 44 -6.02 16.73 5.59
N ALA A 45 -7.35 16.72 5.47
CA ALA A 45 -8.12 15.53 5.13
C ALA A 45 -7.76 15.01 3.72
N ARG A 46 -7.71 15.89 2.73
CA ARG A 46 -7.33 15.52 1.35
C ARG A 46 -5.88 15.03 1.27
N ALA A 47 -4.97 15.61 2.03
CA ALA A 47 -3.57 15.18 2.11
C ALA A 47 -3.44 13.77 2.68
N GLY A 48 -4.16 13.47 3.77
CA GLY A 48 -4.20 12.12 4.36
C GLY A 48 -4.71 11.07 3.36
N TRP A 49 -5.84 11.35 2.70
CA TRP A 49 -6.38 10.47 1.66
C TRP A 49 -5.39 10.21 0.50
N ARG A 50 -4.65 11.24 0.08
CA ARG A 50 -3.61 11.09 -0.96
C ARG A 50 -2.44 10.21 -0.49
N ILE A 51 -2.01 10.33 0.76
CA ILE A 51 -0.96 9.47 1.34
C ILE A 51 -1.41 8.00 1.32
N ALA A 52 -2.63 7.70 1.77
CA ALA A 52 -3.17 6.34 1.73
C ALA A 52 -3.16 5.76 0.31
N GLY A 53 -3.65 6.54 -0.66
CA GLY A 53 -3.66 6.13 -2.07
C GLY A 53 -2.26 5.86 -2.65
N MET A 54 -1.22 6.56 -2.19
CA MET A 54 0.16 6.31 -2.64
C MET A 54 0.68 4.96 -2.13
N TYR A 55 0.37 4.57 -0.89
CA TYR A 55 0.73 3.25 -0.37
C TYR A 55 0.05 2.12 -1.12
N MET A 56 -1.26 2.24 -1.36
CA MET A 56 -2.01 1.27 -2.17
C MET A 56 -1.43 1.15 -3.58
N LYS A 57 -1.12 2.30 -4.20
CA LYS A 57 -0.55 2.36 -5.54
C LYS A 57 0.87 1.79 -5.61
N LEU A 58 1.68 1.93 -4.56
CA LEU A 58 3.00 1.30 -4.51
C LEU A 58 2.86 -0.22 -4.49
N ARG A 59 1.99 -0.78 -3.64
CA ARG A 59 1.72 -2.22 -3.62
C ARG A 59 1.24 -2.73 -4.97
N GLU A 60 0.28 -2.05 -5.59
CA GLU A 60 -0.23 -2.42 -6.92
C GLU A 60 0.90 -2.49 -7.96
N HIS A 61 1.83 -1.53 -7.94
CA HIS A 61 2.98 -1.55 -8.84
C HIS A 61 3.94 -2.70 -8.55
N MET A 62 4.22 -2.99 -7.27
CA MET A 62 5.08 -4.12 -6.90
C MET A 62 4.48 -5.45 -7.37
N LEU A 63 3.17 -5.65 -7.21
CA LEU A 63 2.49 -6.87 -7.64
C LEU A 63 2.38 -7.03 -9.17
N ARG A 64 2.57 -5.95 -9.92
CA ARG A 64 2.62 -5.95 -11.39
C ARG A 64 4.04 -5.89 -11.95
N ALA A 65 5.05 -5.91 -11.08
CA ALA A 65 6.43 -5.98 -11.53
C ALA A 65 6.62 -7.27 -12.35
N PRO A 66 7.50 -7.23 -13.37
CA PRO A 66 7.84 -8.44 -14.13
C PRO A 66 8.34 -9.53 -13.18
N VAL A 67 7.80 -10.74 -13.33
CA VAL A 67 8.22 -11.93 -12.58
C VAL A 67 9.46 -12.52 -13.28
N PRO A 68 10.46 -13.03 -12.55
CA PRO A 68 11.62 -13.68 -13.17
C PRO A 68 11.21 -14.82 -14.12
N GLU A 69 11.82 -14.85 -15.31
CA GLU A 69 11.44 -15.77 -16.39
C GLU A 69 11.89 -17.21 -16.13
N ASP A 70 12.95 -17.37 -15.34
CA ASP A 70 13.59 -18.61 -14.93
C ASP A 70 12.76 -19.45 -13.93
N LEU A 71 11.67 -18.90 -13.39
CA LEU A 71 10.78 -19.61 -12.48
C LEU A 71 9.76 -20.48 -13.24
N SER A 72 9.57 -21.72 -12.76
CA SER A 72 8.46 -22.61 -13.13
C SER A 72 7.10 -22.01 -12.74
N SER A 73 6.01 -22.62 -13.21
CA SER A 73 4.64 -22.18 -12.88
C SER A 73 4.37 -22.24 -11.37
N GLU A 74 4.86 -23.27 -10.70
CA GLU A 74 4.75 -23.48 -9.26
C GLU A 74 5.57 -22.44 -8.49
N GLU A 75 6.82 -22.19 -8.90
CA GLU A 75 7.69 -21.19 -8.28
C GLU A 75 7.15 -19.77 -8.47
N LYS A 76 6.57 -19.46 -9.64
CA LYS A 76 5.89 -18.19 -9.90
C LYS A 76 4.73 -17.96 -8.93
N LYS A 77 3.95 -19.01 -8.63
CA LYS A 77 2.85 -18.93 -7.66
C LYS A 77 3.38 -18.62 -6.26
N VAL A 78 4.38 -19.37 -5.79
CA VAL A 78 5.02 -19.15 -4.48
C VAL A 78 5.62 -17.75 -4.38
N TYR A 79 6.33 -17.30 -5.41
CA TYR A 79 6.90 -15.95 -5.49
C TYR A 79 5.83 -14.86 -5.31
N LEU A 80 4.72 -14.97 -6.06
CA LEU A 80 3.63 -13.99 -5.98
C LEU A 80 2.94 -14.00 -4.61
N ASP A 81 2.77 -15.17 -4.01
CA ASP A 81 2.19 -15.29 -2.66
C ASP A 81 3.10 -14.66 -1.60
N MET A 82 4.41 -14.93 -1.65
CA MET A 82 5.40 -14.27 -0.80
C MET A 82 5.42 -12.75 -1.00
N LEU A 83 5.31 -12.28 -2.25
CA LEU A 83 5.28 -10.86 -2.57
C LEU A 83 4.02 -10.19 -2.02
N ARG A 84 2.85 -10.84 -2.12
CA ARG A 84 1.60 -10.36 -1.50
C ARG A 84 1.74 -10.19 0.00
N GLN A 85 2.35 -11.16 0.69
CA GLN A 85 2.58 -11.11 2.13
C GLN A 85 3.58 -10.02 2.53
N ARG A 86 4.73 -9.95 1.85
CA ARG A 86 5.74 -8.90 2.11
C ARG A 86 5.21 -7.49 1.90
N THR A 87 4.31 -7.30 0.92
CA THR A 87 3.71 -5.99 0.63
C THR A 87 2.51 -5.64 1.50
N ALA A 88 2.04 -6.54 2.38
CA ALA A 88 0.92 -6.28 3.29
C ALA A 88 1.19 -5.08 4.22
N VAL A 89 2.45 -4.81 4.56
CA VAL A 89 2.84 -3.62 5.35
C VAL A 89 2.39 -2.31 4.70
N LEU A 90 2.35 -2.23 3.37
CA LEU A 90 1.89 -1.04 2.65
C LEU A 90 0.38 -0.85 2.82
N LEU A 91 -0.39 -1.95 2.81
CA LEU A 91 -1.83 -1.90 3.08
C LEU A 91 -2.13 -1.48 4.50
N ARG A 92 -1.41 -1.99 5.50
CA ARG A 92 -1.57 -1.55 6.90
C ARG A 92 -1.30 -0.05 7.07
N LYS A 93 -0.30 0.48 6.36
CA LYS A 93 -0.02 1.93 6.33
C LYS A 93 -1.14 2.73 5.65
N ALA A 94 -1.70 2.20 4.56
CA ALA A 94 -2.84 2.81 3.90
C ALA A 94 -4.09 2.82 4.80
N LEU A 95 -4.39 1.67 5.43
CA LEU A 95 -5.50 1.49 6.37
C LEU A 95 -5.45 2.55 7.48
N LYS A 96 -4.33 2.60 8.21
CA LYS A 96 -4.13 3.57 9.29
C LYS A 96 -4.36 5.00 8.85
N MET A 97 -3.90 5.35 7.64
CA MET A 97 -4.06 6.70 7.11
C MET A 97 -5.52 6.99 6.69
N LEU A 98 -6.23 6.01 6.13
CA LEU A 98 -7.66 6.13 5.82
C LEU A 98 -8.49 6.31 7.08
N GLU A 99 -8.30 5.47 8.11
CA GLU A 99 -8.98 5.57 9.40
C GLU A 99 -8.80 6.95 10.03
N GLN A 100 -7.55 7.41 10.11
CA GLN A 100 -7.22 8.73 10.66
C GLN A 100 -7.86 9.87 9.86
N THR A 101 -7.85 9.77 8.54
CA THR A 101 -8.42 10.79 7.65
C THR A 101 -9.94 10.85 7.75
N ILE A 102 -10.61 9.70 7.73
CA ILE A 102 -12.07 9.60 7.83
C ILE A 102 -12.53 10.11 9.20
N SER A 103 -11.91 9.62 10.27
CA SER A 103 -12.22 10.07 11.63
C SER A 103 -12.01 11.57 11.82
N PHE A 104 -10.96 12.14 11.21
CA PHE A 104 -10.72 13.58 11.23
C PHE A 104 -11.80 14.36 10.48
N ALA A 105 -12.18 13.92 9.27
CA ALA A 105 -13.22 14.56 8.47
C ALA A 105 -14.57 14.55 9.23
N GLU A 106 -14.96 13.42 9.80
CA GLU A 106 -16.19 13.27 10.58
C GLU A 106 -16.21 14.17 11.82
N ARG A 107 -15.10 14.22 12.57
CA ARG A 107 -14.97 15.10 13.75
C ARG A 107 -15.04 16.59 13.42
N THR A 108 -14.66 16.98 12.20
CA THR A 108 -14.65 18.37 11.75
C THR A 108 -15.89 18.74 10.95
N GLY A 109 -16.82 17.80 10.73
CA GLY A 109 -18.03 18.00 9.94
C GLY A 109 -17.77 18.16 8.44
N LEU A 110 -16.62 17.71 7.95
CA LEU A 110 -16.29 17.71 6.53
C LEU A 110 -16.98 16.53 5.83
N GLU A 111 -17.86 16.82 4.87
CA GLU A 111 -18.53 15.81 4.03
C GLU A 111 -18.21 16.01 2.54
N PRO A 112 -16.94 15.90 2.12
CA PRO A 112 -16.58 16.02 0.71
C PRO A 112 -16.92 14.74 -0.06
N GLU A 113 -17.23 14.85 -1.35
CA GLU A 113 -17.61 13.71 -2.21
C GLU A 113 -16.58 12.57 -2.23
N TRP A 114 -15.29 12.87 -2.03
CA TRP A 114 -14.24 11.84 -2.00
C TRP A 114 -14.25 11.00 -0.72
N LEU A 115 -14.95 11.41 0.34
CA LEU A 115 -14.99 10.70 1.63
C LEU A 115 -15.65 9.32 1.49
N ASP A 116 -16.70 9.21 0.67
CA ASP A 116 -17.32 7.92 0.36
C ASP A 116 -16.38 6.99 -0.40
N THR A 117 -15.50 7.56 -1.25
CA THR A 117 -14.46 6.79 -1.91
C THR A 117 -13.42 6.30 -0.90
N ALA A 118 -13.04 7.14 0.07
CA ALA A 118 -12.13 6.75 1.15
C ALA A 118 -12.70 5.62 2.01
N ARG A 119 -14.00 5.66 2.36
CA ARG A 119 -14.71 4.59 3.09
C ARG A 119 -14.69 3.27 2.32
N LYS A 120 -15.04 3.30 1.03
CA LYS A 120 -14.94 2.11 0.16
C LYS A 120 -13.51 1.56 0.07
N GLN A 121 -12.51 2.43 0.01
CA GLN A 121 -11.11 2.01 0.02
C GLN A 121 -10.72 1.37 1.35
N LEU A 122 -11.21 1.88 2.47
CA LEU A 122 -10.98 1.31 3.80
C LEU A 122 -11.49 -0.14 3.84
N GLU A 123 -12.75 -0.36 3.51
CA GLU A 123 -13.38 -1.70 3.48
C GLU A 123 -12.62 -2.68 2.57
N LEU A 124 -12.19 -2.22 1.39
CA LEU A 124 -11.41 -3.06 0.47
C LEU A 124 -10.04 -3.43 1.04
N VAL A 125 -9.38 -2.50 1.74
CA VAL A 125 -8.08 -2.74 2.37
C VAL A 125 -8.20 -3.69 3.56
N GLU A 126 -9.24 -3.53 4.39
CA GLU A 126 -9.54 -4.44 5.51
C GLU A 126 -9.79 -5.86 5.02
N LYS A 127 -10.65 -6.03 4.00
CA LYS A 127 -10.94 -7.33 3.41
C LYS A 127 -9.70 -8.01 2.83
N GLU A 128 -8.85 -7.25 2.14
CA GLU A 128 -7.61 -7.77 1.58
C GLU A 128 -6.63 -8.20 2.68
N LEU A 129 -6.50 -7.43 3.76
CA LEU A 129 -5.65 -7.78 4.90
C LEU A 129 -6.16 -9.05 5.60
N MET A 130 -7.46 -9.14 5.85
CA MET A 130 -8.09 -10.33 6.43
C MET A 130 -7.80 -11.59 5.59
N ARG A 131 -7.95 -11.50 4.26
CA ARG A 131 -7.62 -12.61 3.36
C ARG A 131 -6.15 -13.03 3.46
N LEU A 132 -5.22 -12.06 3.52
CA LEU A 132 -3.79 -12.35 3.65
C LEU A 132 -3.44 -13.02 4.99
N GLU A 133 -4.16 -12.69 6.06
CA GLU A 133 -4.01 -13.30 7.38
C GLU A 133 -4.54 -14.73 7.40
N GLU A 134 -5.70 -14.98 6.79
CA GLU A 134 -6.26 -16.33 6.61
C GLU A 134 -5.31 -17.23 5.79
N GLU A 135 -4.78 -16.72 4.68
CA GLU A 135 -3.79 -17.42 3.83
C GLU A 135 -2.50 -17.74 4.62
N SER A 136 -2.02 -16.80 5.44
CA SER A 136 -0.83 -17.02 6.28
C SER A 136 -1.07 -18.07 7.37
N SER A 137 -2.26 -18.07 7.98
CA SER A 137 -2.63 -19.03 9.02
C SER A 137 -2.78 -20.47 8.49
N SER A 138 -3.20 -20.61 7.23
CA SER A 138 -3.38 -21.91 6.57
C SER A 138 -2.06 -22.54 6.10
N THR A 139 -0.98 -21.76 6.04
CA THR A 139 0.33 -22.20 5.52
C THR A 139 1.32 -22.58 6.63
N ASN A 140 0.94 -22.52 7.91
CA ASN A 140 1.72 -23.06 9.02
C ASN A 140 1.32 -24.54 9.26
N PRO A 141 2.03 -25.55 8.71
CA PRO A 141 1.96 -26.87 9.30
C PRO A 141 2.64 -26.76 10.67
N VAL A 142 1.94 -27.23 11.68
CA VAL A 142 2.50 -27.51 13.01
C VAL A 142 3.72 -28.41 12.81
N ASP A 143 4.92 -27.86 12.97
CA ASP A 143 6.14 -28.65 13.15
C ASP A 143 6.16 -29.10 14.62
N ASP A 144 5.31 -30.09 14.92
CA ASP A 144 5.38 -30.87 16.14
C ASP A 144 6.19 -32.12 15.82
N SER A 145 7.52 -32.02 15.98
CA SER A 145 8.44 -33.15 16.10
C SER A 145 9.81 -32.67 16.58
N SER A 146 9.99 -32.62 17.91
CA SER A 146 11.23 -33.02 18.61
C SER A 146 11.01 -33.06 20.12
#